data_AF-A0AAF0GQG0-F1
#
_entry.id   AF-A0AAF0GQG0-F1
#
_cell.length_a   1.000
_cell.length_b   1.000
_cell.length_c   1.000
_cell.angle_alpha   90.00
_cell.angle_beta   90.00
_cell.angle_gamma   90.00
#
_symmetry.space_group_name_H-M   'P 1'
#
loop_
_entity.id
_entity.type
_entity.pdbx_description
1 polymer ?
#
loop_
_entity_poly.entity_id
_entity_poly.type
_entity_poly.pdbx_seq_one_letter_code
_entity_poly.pdbx_strand_id
1 'polypeptide(L)'
;MKKNSQTLKYLLTGFGLAVAAAAGTRQYKTQQKMVKLDKILEDVKASLRHEGQIVGSWIEESPHLFSQNKRTFPIYQGGIICERDEGTNQFHFKVDAKTGVVIEFSQL
;
A
#
# COMPACT_ATOMS: atom_id res chain seq x y z
N MET A 1 -14.61 -26.44 -28.75
CA MET A 1 -13.41 -26.01 -28.00
C MET A 1 -13.75 -24.71 -27.26
N LYS A 2 -14.14 -24.79 -25.99
CA LYS A 2 -14.49 -23.61 -25.17
C LYS A 2 -13.30 -23.27 -24.28
N LYS A 3 -12.69 -22.12 -24.53
CA LYS A 3 -11.59 -21.54 -23.75
C LYS A 3 -12.15 -21.06 -22.42
N ASN A 4 -12.11 -21.93 -21.40
CA ASN A 4 -12.41 -21.56 -20.02
C ASN A 4 -11.28 -20.68 -19.48
N SER A 5 -11.38 -19.38 -19.71
CA SER A 5 -10.59 -18.39 -18.99
C SER A 5 -11.17 -18.27 -17.58
N GLN A 6 -10.67 -19.13 -16.69
CA GLN A 6 -10.83 -18.95 -15.25
C GLN A 6 -10.09 -17.66 -14.88
N THR A 7 -10.82 -16.54 -14.92
CA THR A 7 -10.36 -15.28 -14.35
C THR A 7 -10.31 -15.49 -12.85
N LEU A 8 -9.12 -15.86 -12.38
CA LEU A 8 -8.83 -16.04 -10.98
C LEU A 8 -8.84 -14.66 -10.32
N LYS A 9 -10.05 -14.22 -9.97
CA LYS A 9 -10.26 -13.07 -9.10
C LYS A 9 -9.78 -13.49 -7.72
N TYR A 10 -8.49 -13.29 -7.46
CA TYR A 10 -7.94 -13.37 -6.11
C TYR A 10 -8.55 -12.23 -5.29
N LEU A 11 -9.75 -12.48 -4.77
CA LEU A 11 -10.30 -11.79 -3.63
C LEU A 11 -9.44 -12.23 -2.42
N LEU A 12 -8.26 -11.61 -2.28
CA LEU A 12 -7.46 -11.68 -1.06
C LEU A 12 -8.22 -10.92 0.02
N THR A 13 -9.22 -11.60 0.53
CA THR A 13 -10.07 -11.18 1.63
C THR A 13 -9.21 -11.33 2.88
N GLY A 14 -8.65 -10.22 3.35
CA GLY A 14 -8.12 -10.08 4.69
C GLY A 14 -6.81 -10.81 4.97
N PHE A 15 -5.69 -10.23 4.54
CA PHE A 15 -4.50 -10.23 5.40
C PHE A 15 -4.31 -8.79 5.88
N GLY A 16 -4.89 -8.49 7.05
CA GLY A 16 -4.55 -7.28 7.79
C GLY A 16 -3.13 -7.42 8.31
N LEU A 17 -2.14 -7.20 7.44
CA LEU A 17 -0.75 -7.08 7.86
C LEU A 17 -0.64 -5.74 8.58
N ALA A 18 -0.98 -5.74 9.87
CA ALA A 18 -0.69 -4.64 10.77
C ALA A 18 0.82 -4.58 10.97
N VAL A 19 1.53 -3.98 10.02
CA VAL A 19 2.93 -3.58 10.22
C VAL A 19 2.88 -2.45 11.24
N ALA A 20 2.96 -2.81 12.52
CA ALA A 20 3.12 -1.88 13.61
C ALA A 20 4.52 -1.24 13.48
N ALA A 21 4.61 -0.15 12.74
CA ALA A 21 5.77 0.73 12.81
C ALA A 21 5.87 1.23 14.25
N ALA A 22 6.91 0.80 14.97
CA ALA A 22 7.16 1.21 16.34
C ALA A 22 7.24 2.75 16.40
N ALA A 23 6.17 3.37 16.90
CA ALA A 23 6.08 4.81 17.07
C ALA A 23 6.97 5.23 18.24
N GLY A 24 8.13 5.80 17.92
CA GLY A 24 8.89 6.60 18.88
C GLY A 24 8.02 7.76 19.37
N THR A 25 7.72 7.76 20.66
CA THR A 25 6.86 8.74 21.32
C THR A 25 7.51 10.13 21.28
N ARG A 26 6.97 11.03 20.45
CA ARG A 26 7.13 12.48 20.63
C ARG A 26 5.78 13.16 20.46
N GLN A 27 5.05 13.28 21.57
CA GLN A 27 3.95 14.23 21.71
C GLN A 27 4.49 15.65 21.50
N TYR A 28 3.99 16.41 20.52
CA TYR A 28 3.84 17.86 20.64
C TYR A 28 2.81 18.37 19.59
N LYS A 29 1.65 18.75 20.11
CA LYS A 29 0.65 19.74 19.66
C LYS A 29 0.57 20.14 18.16
N THR A 30 -0.61 19.83 17.58
CA THR A 30 -1.39 20.67 16.63
C THR A 30 -0.68 21.22 15.40
N GLN A 31 -0.28 20.33 14.49
CA GLN A 31 -0.80 20.20 13.11
C GLN A 31 -0.49 18.74 12.77
N GLN A 32 -1.47 17.89 12.50
CA GLN A 32 -1.15 16.50 12.10
C GLN A 32 -0.47 16.57 10.72
N LYS A 33 0.86 16.74 10.72
CA LYS A 33 1.68 16.63 9.51
C LYS A 33 1.45 15.24 8.96
N MET A 34 1.04 15.18 7.71
CA MET A 34 0.90 13.92 6.98
C MET A 34 2.22 13.15 7.04
N VAL A 35 2.12 11.83 7.02
CA VAL A 35 3.29 10.95 6.94
C VAL A 35 4.03 11.29 5.64
N LYS A 36 5.36 11.36 5.71
CA LYS A 36 6.20 11.65 4.54
C LYS A 36 6.05 10.52 3.51
N LEU A 37 5.87 10.89 2.24
CA LEU A 37 5.74 9.95 1.11
C LEU A 37 6.90 8.94 1.05
N ASP A 38 8.14 9.43 1.19
CA ASP A 38 9.32 8.57 1.18
C ASP A 38 9.28 7.50 2.26
N LYS A 39 8.75 7.83 3.45
CA LYS A 39 8.63 6.88 4.55
C LYS A 39 7.59 5.81 4.25
N ILE A 40 6.45 6.20 3.68
CA ILE A 40 5.41 5.27 3.23
C ILE A 40 5.99 4.32 2.19
N LEU A 41 6.69 4.87 1.20
CA LEU A 41 7.27 4.08 0.11
C LEU A 41 8.35 3.12 0.62
N GLU A 42 9.19 3.56 1.56
CA GLU A 42 10.18 2.71 2.22
C GLU A 42 9.53 1.57 3.00
N ASP A 43 8.45 1.84 3.74
CA ASP A 43 7.74 0.83 4.53
C ASP A 43 7.07 -0.23 3.65
N VAL A 44 6.41 0.19 2.57
CA VAL A 44 5.80 -0.74 1.62
C VAL A 44 6.86 -1.53 0.84
N LYS A 45 7.97 -0.90 0.44
CA LYS A 45 9.09 -1.63 -0.17
C LYS A 45 9.66 -2.66 0.79
N ALA A 46 9.84 -2.31 2.06
CA ALA A 46 10.37 -3.22 3.06
C ALA A 46 9.47 -4.45 3.25
N SER A 47 8.14 -4.27 3.24
CA SER A 47 7.21 -5.40 3.33
C SER A 47 7.24 -6.29 2.09
N LEU A 48 7.57 -5.77 0.89
CA LEU A 48 7.60 -6.53 -0.37
C LEU A 48 8.98 -7.04 -0.78
N ARG A 49 10.01 -6.94 0.07
CA ARG A 49 11.35 -7.48 -0.27
C ARG A 49 11.36 -8.99 -0.50
N HIS A 50 10.43 -9.71 0.12
CA HIS A 50 10.27 -11.15 -0.10
C HIS A 50 9.53 -11.47 -1.40
N GLU A 51 8.92 -10.45 -2.04
CA GLU A 51 8.16 -10.59 -3.28
C GLU A 51 9.04 -10.53 -4.54
N GLY A 52 10.37 -10.49 -4.41
CA GLY A 52 11.31 -10.41 -5.54
C GLY A 52 12.12 -9.13 -5.56
N GLN A 53 12.84 -8.90 -6.65
CA GLN A 53 13.62 -7.69 -6.83
C GLN A 53 12.68 -6.52 -7.14
N ILE A 54 12.67 -5.52 -6.26
CA ILE A 54 11.91 -4.30 -6.52
C ILE A 54 12.60 -3.51 -7.64
N VAL A 55 11.91 -3.38 -8.78
CA VAL A 55 12.41 -2.68 -9.97
C VAL A 55 11.73 -1.34 -10.20
N GLY A 56 10.59 -1.09 -9.55
CA GLY A 56 9.84 0.15 -9.71
C GLY A 56 8.98 0.49 -8.50
N SER A 57 8.74 1.78 -8.30
CA SER A 57 7.87 2.27 -7.24
C SER A 57 7.37 3.68 -7.53
N TRP A 58 6.12 3.96 -7.21
CA TRP A 58 5.54 5.30 -7.33
C TRP A 58 4.52 5.55 -6.22
N ILE A 59 4.28 6.83 -5.92
CA ILE A 59 3.27 7.28 -4.96
C ILE A 59 2.76 8.65 -5.41
N GLU A 60 1.45 8.87 -5.36
CA GLU A 60 0.85 10.16 -5.66
C GLU A 60 1.23 11.18 -4.58
N GLU A 61 1.69 12.37 -5.01
CA GLU A 61 2.15 13.39 -4.07
C GLU A 61 1.01 14.05 -3.29
N SER A 62 -0.17 14.13 -3.91
CA SER A 62 -1.33 14.83 -3.37
C SER A 62 -2.33 13.85 -2.79
N PRO A 63 -2.61 13.89 -1.47
CA PRO A 63 -3.58 13.00 -0.88
C PRO A 63 -4.99 13.44 -1.26
N HIS A 64 -5.90 12.48 -1.46
CA HIS A 64 -7.31 12.74 -1.74
C HIS A 64 -8.22 12.03 -0.74
N LEU A 65 -9.46 12.53 -0.60
CA LEU A 65 -10.42 11.95 0.32
C LEU A 65 -10.96 10.64 -0.24
N PHE A 66 -10.84 9.58 0.54
CA PHE A 66 -11.38 8.26 0.24
C PHE A 66 -12.38 7.86 1.32
N SER A 67 -13.55 7.41 0.88
CA SER A 67 -14.66 7.03 1.77
C SER A 67 -14.91 5.54 1.68
N GLN A 68 -14.81 4.84 2.82
CA GLN A 68 -15.08 3.42 2.95
C GLN A 68 -15.71 3.14 4.31
N ASN A 69 -16.71 2.25 4.36
CA ASN A 69 -17.38 1.86 5.61
C ASN A 69 -17.88 3.06 6.46
N LYS A 70 -18.43 4.09 5.79
CA LYS A 70 -18.92 5.34 6.40
C LYS A 70 -17.84 6.18 7.11
N ARG A 71 -16.55 5.93 6.84
CA ARG A 71 -15.43 6.76 7.29
C ARG A 71 -14.74 7.37 6.08
N THR A 72 -14.25 8.60 6.25
CA THR A 72 -13.51 9.33 5.22
C THR A 72 -12.11 9.62 5.72
N PHE A 73 -11.12 9.25 4.93
CA PHE A 73 -9.70 9.42 5.23
C PHE A 73 -9.01 10.17 4.09
N PRO A 74 -8.08 11.09 4.36
CA PRO A 74 -7.14 11.51 3.34
C PRO A 74 -6.17 10.35 3.08
N ILE A 75 -5.98 9.96 1.82
CA ILE A 75 -5.14 8.82 1.47
C ILE A 75 -4.08 9.19 0.44
N TYR A 76 -2.94 8.53 0.53
CA TYR A 76 -1.99 8.40 -0.57
C TYR A 76 -2.24 7.10 -1.30
N GLN A 77 -2.03 7.11 -2.62
CA GLN A 77 -2.05 5.91 -3.45
C GLN A 77 -0.70 5.70 -4.11
N GLY A 78 -0.33 4.45 -4.33
CA GLY A 78 0.92 4.14 -5.01
C GLY A 78 1.00 2.69 -5.44
N GLY A 79 2.16 2.33 -5.98
CA GLY A 79 2.42 0.97 -6.39
C GLY A 79 3.90 0.60 -6.35
N ILE A 80 4.14 -0.71 -6.28
CA ILE A 80 5.46 -1.34 -6.31
C ILE A 80 5.47 -2.40 -7.41
N ILE A 81 6.55 -2.44 -8.19
CA ILE A 81 6.77 -3.44 -9.22
C ILE A 81 7.97 -4.29 -8.79
N CYS A 82 7.76 -5.60 -8.72
CA CYS A 82 8.77 -6.59 -8.37
C CYS A 82 8.99 -7.55 -9.54
N GLU A 83 10.24 -7.90 -9.82
CA GLU A 83 10.61 -8.96 -10.76
C GLU A 83 11.09 -10.22 -10.01
N ARG A 84 10.74 -11.37 -10.58
CA ARG A 84 11.16 -12.71 -10.16
C ARG A 84 11.46 -13.56 -11.39
N ASP A 85 12.06 -14.73 -11.16
CA ASP A 85 12.37 -15.70 -12.23
C ASP A 85 11.13 -16.07 -13.08
N GLU A 86 9.94 -16.07 -12.46
CA GLU A 86 8.66 -16.43 -13.07
C GLU A 86 7.92 -15.26 -13.75
N GLY A 87 8.41 -14.02 -13.61
CA GLY A 87 7.81 -12.83 -14.22
C GLY A 87 7.77 -11.60 -13.32
N THR A 88 6.87 -10.66 -13.64
CA THR A 88 6.72 -9.38 -12.95
C THR A 88 5.43 -9.34 -12.14
N ASN A 89 5.53 -9.02 -10.86
CA ASN A 89 4.40 -8.74 -9.98
C ASN A 89 4.22 -7.23 -9.82
N GLN A 90 2.98 -6.75 -9.89
CA GLN A 90 2.65 -5.36 -9.62
C GLN A 90 1.68 -5.28 -8.44
N PHE A 91 2.00 -4.41 -7.49
CA PHE A 91 1.21 -4.16 -6.31
C PHE A 91 0.72 -2.72 -6.30
N HIS A 92 -0.50 -2.52 -5.81
CA HIS A 92 -1.08 -1.23 -5.51
C HIS A 92 -1.45 -1.14 -4.03
N PHE A 93 -1.29 0.06 -3.48
CA PHE A 93 -1.62 0.34 -2.09
C PHE A 93 -2.35 1.67 -1.95
N LYS A 94 -3.21 1.74 -0.94
CA LYS A 94 -3.81 2.97 -0.41
C LYS A 94 -3.46 3.08 1.06
N VAL A 95 -2.96 4.23 1.48
CA VAL A 95 -2.45 4.47 2.83
C VAL A 95 -3.10 5.72 3.41
N ASP A 96 -3.55 5.66 4.66
CA ASP A 96 -4.03 6.83 5.39
C ASP A 96 -2.89 7.86 5.53
N ALA A 97 -3.07 9.04 4.97
CA ALA A 97 -2.04 10.08 4.90
C ALA A 97 -1.65 10.64 6.28
N LYS A 98 -2.51 10.50 7.30
CA LYS A 98 -2.23 10.99 8.66
C LYS A 98 -1.50 9.95 9.51
N THR A 99 -1.78 8.67 9.31
CA THR A 99 -1.29 7.60 10.19
C THR A 99 -0.28 6.67 9.53
N GLY A 100 -0.22 6.62 8.20
CA GLY A 100 0.62 5.68 7.46
C GLY A 100 0.03 4.26 7.43
N VAL A 101 -1.17 4.04 7.95
CA VAL A 101 -1.84 2.73 7.95
C VAL A 101 -2.29 2.39 6.54
N VAL A 102 -1.92 1.19 6.06
CA VAL A 102 -2.41 0.65 4.79
C VAL A 102 -3.90 0.34 4.92
N ILE A 103 -4.71 1.00 4.10
CA ILE A 103 -6.17 0.82 4.03
C ILE A 103 -6.51 -0.28 3.03
N GLU A 104 -5.86 -0.27 1.87
CA GLU A 104 -6.02 -1.28 0.83
C GLU A 104 -4.67 -1.67 0.26
N PHE A 105 -4.53 -2.95 -0.08
CA PHE A 105 -3.38 -3.51 -0.76
C PHE A 105 -3.86 -4.60 -1.73
N SER A 106 -3.43 -4.53 -2.99
CA SER A 106 -3.84 -5.50 -4.00
C SER A 106 -2.72 -5.78 -4.99
N GLN A 107 -2.62 -7.03 -5.43
CA GLN A 107 -1.77 -7.44 -6.55
C GLN A 107 -2.56 -7.40 -7.86
N LEU A 108 -1.91 -6.99 -8.95
CA LEU A 108 -2.44 -6.99 -10.31
C LEU A 108 -1.95 -8.21 -11.11
#